data_AF-A0A7X0RL68-F1
#
_entry.id   AF-A0A7X0RL68-F1
#
_cell.length_a   1.000
_cell.length_b   1.000
_cell.length_c   1.000
_cell.angle_alpha   90.00
_cell.angle_beta   90.00
_cell.angle_gamma   90.00
#
_symmetry.space_group_name_H-M   'P 1'
#
loop_
_entity.id
_entity.type
_entity.pdbx_description
1 polymer ?
#
loop_
_entity_poly.entity_id
_entity_poly.type
_entity_poly.pdbx_seq_one_letter_code
_entity_poly.pdbx_strand_id
1 'polypeptide(L)'
;MRSLKWGYTASVALIPYMVMKTLWAISLPVLATAQGMKELHESMLANGDPITAFLYPYGIDTTVLLGLIASVLAIALVRPWGRRIPPWILILPALTGGMAFIAVSLSVLFKLVKSSMDGSFHSLTGPFSPWIMLPAYGGFATWGVSISLAALSYYKRVRLVRSLG
;
A
#
# COMPACT_ATOMS: atom_id res chain seq x y z
N MET A 1 -24.31 -9.12 -8.98
CA MET A 1 -23.59 -8.00 -9.65
C MET A 1 -22.84 -7.02 -8.75
N ARG A 2 -22.96 -7.05 -7.41
CA ARG A 2 -22.25 -6.10 -6.52
C ARG A 2 -20.94 -6.76 -6.04
N SER A 3 -19.72 -6.30 -6.26
CA SER A 3 -19.16 -4.99 -6.57
C SER A 3 -17.72 -5.15 -7.11
N LEU A 4 -17.57 -5.50 -8.39
CA LEU A 4 -16.24 -5.64 -9.03
C LEU A 4 -15.40 -4.35 -8.96
N LYS A 5 -16.09 -3.20 -8.84
CA LYS A 5 -15.50 -1.87 -8.70
C LYS A 5 -14.44 -1.82 -7.60
N TRP A 6 -14.67 -2.46 -6.45
CA TRP A 6 -13.73 -2.40 -5.33
C TRP A 6 -12.39 -3.07 -5.64
N GLY A 7 -12.38 -4.19 -6.37
CA GLY A 7 -11.12 -4.82 -6.77
C GLY A 7 -10.34 -3.99 -7.78
N TYR A 8 -11.04 -3.32 -8.71
CA TYR A 8 -10.38 -2.38 -9.62
C TYR A 8 -9.86 -1.14 -8.89
N THR A 9 -10.64 -0.55 -7.98
CA THR A 9 -10.19 0.56 -7.13
C THR A 9 -8.95 0.17 -6.33
N ALA A 10 -8.97 -1.00 -5.67
CA ALA A 10 -7.82 -1.52 -4.95
C ALA A 10 -6.61 -1.72 -5.86
N SER A 11 -6.80 -2.19 -7.10
CA SER A 11 -5.69 -2.43 -8.02
C SER A 11 -4.91 -1.18 -8.43
N VAL A 12 -5.55 0.00 -8.37
CA VAL A 12 -4.94 1.27 -8.77
C VAL A 12 -4.64 2.22 -7.61
N ALA A 13 -5.20 1.96 -6.42
CA ALA A 13 -5.09 2.86 -5.26
C ALA A 13 -3.64 3.13 -4.80
N LEU A 14 -2.74 2.18 -5.01
CA LEU A 14 -1.33 2.29 -4.62
C LEU A 14 -0.43 2.89 -5.71
N ILE A 15 -0.94 3.16 -6.91
CA ILE A 15 -0.14 3.68 -8.03
C ILE A 15 0.56 5.00 -7.66
N PRO A 16 -0.10 6.02 -7.07
CA PRO A 16 0.59 7.26 -6.71
C PRO A 16 1.76 7.04 -5.75
N TYR A 17 1.58 6.15 -4.77
CA TYR A 17 2.63 5.77 -3.83
C TYR A 17 3.79 5.04 -4.51
N MET A 18 3.49 4.06 -5.37
CA MET A 18 4.52 3.31 -6.11
C MET A 18 5.35 4.22 -7.03
N VAL A 19 4.69 5.16 -7.71
CA VAL A 19 5.37 6.16 -8.55
C VAL A 19 6.31 7.00 -7.70
N MET A 20 5.81 7.55 -6.59
CA MET A 20 6.64 8.35 -5.66
C MET A 20 7.85 7.56 -5.15
N LYS A 21 7.66 6.30 -4.73
CA LYS A 21 8.75 5.44 -4.25
C LYS A 21 9.77 5.11 -5.33
N THR A 22 9.32 4.91 -6.57
CA THR A 22 10.22 4.70 -7.71
C THR A 22 11.04 5.95 -7.99
N LEU A 23 10.43 7.14 -7.95
CA LEU A 23 11.13 8.41 -8.12
C LEU A 23 12.21 8.62 -7.02
N TRP A 24 11.92 8.25 -5.78
CA TRP A 24 12.91 8.30 -4.70
C TRP A 24 14.05 7.30 -4.89
N ALA A 25 13.76 6.10 -5.41
CA ALA A 25 14.78 5.09 -5.65
C ALA A 25 15.79 5.53 -6.73
N ILE A 26 15.37 6.38 -7.68
CA ILE A 26 16.25 7.05 -8.66
C ILE A 26 16.73 8.43 -8.21
N SER A 27 16.68 8.71 -6.90
CA SER A 27 17.18 9.94 -6.26
C SER A 27 16.46 11.24 -6.64
N LEU A 28 15.22 11.18 -7.15
CA LEU A 28 14.39 12.36 -7.38
C LEU A 28 13.65 12.78 -6.10
N PRO A 29 13.89 13.99 -5.55
CA PRO A 29 13.38 14.43 -4.26
C PRO A 29 11.92 14.91 -4.31
N VAL A 30 10.99 14.06 -4.77
CA VAL A 30 9.55 14.40 -4.78
C VAL A 30 9.00 14.42 -3.37
N LEU A 31 8.45 15.55 -2.91
CA LEU A 31 7.92 15.73 -1.54
C LEU A 31 8.97 15.47 -0.43
N ALA A 32 10.25 15.53 -0.77
CA ALA A 32 11.38 15.33 0.12
C ALA A 32 12.40 16.47 -0.07
N THR A 33 13.17 16.79 0.96
CA THR A 33 14.33 17.69 0.82
C THR A 33 15.53 16.95 0.24
N ALA A 34 16.48 17.67 -0.37
CA ALA A 34 17.71 17.05 -0.87
C ALA A 34 18.50 16.34 0.24
N GLN A 35 18.54 16.95 1.43
CA GLN A 35 19.13 16.35 2.63
C GLN A 35 18.37 15.08 3.07
N GLY A 36 17.03 15.13 3.12
CA GLY A 36 16.23 13.96 3.45
C GLY A 36 16.38 12.80 2.48
N MET A 37 16.55 13.08 1.19
CA MET A 37 16.85 12.05 0.18
C MET A 37 18.24 11.43 0.37
N LYS A 38 19.24 12.24 0.72
CA LYS A 38 20.58 11.74 1.02
C LYS A 38 20.55 10.81 2.25
N GLU A 39 19.92 11.25 3.33
CA GLU A 39 19.75 10.46 4.56
C GLU A 39 18.95 9.17 4.30
N LEU A 40 17.90 9.23 3.48
CA LEU A 40 17.14 8.06 3.07
C LEU A 40 18.03 7.05 2.32
N HIS A 41 18.83 7.51 1.36
CA HIS A 41 19.69 6.66 0.55
C HIS A 41 20.81 6.01 1.39
N GLU A 42 21.45 6.80 2.25
CA GLU A 42 22.45 6.32 3.22
C GLU A 42 21.84 5.25 4.14
N SER A 43 20.63 5.49 4.64
CA SER A 43 19.92 4.54 5.49
C SER A 43 19.55 3.24 4.75
N MET A 44 19.09 3.33 3.50
CA MET A 44 18.74 2.16 2.69
C MET A 44 19.95 1.29 2.35
N LEU A 45 21.11 1.89 2.10
CA LEU A 45 22.36 1.16 1.85
C LEU A 45 22.95 0.55 3.12
N ALA A 46 22.87 1.27 4.26
CA ALA A 46 23.46 0.82 5.52
C ALA A 46 22.57 -0.19 6.29
N ASN A 47 21.25 -0.02 6.23
CA ASN A 47 20.29 -0.74 7.06
C ASN A 47 19.22 -1.51 6.26
N GLY A 48 19.32 -1.54 4.92
CA GLY A 48 18.38 -2.27 4.09
C GLY A 48 18.37 -3.77 4.40
N ASP A 49 17.18 -4.37 4.45
CA ASP A 49 17.08 -5.83 4.48
C ASP A 49 17.68 -6.44 3.20
N PRO A 50 18.03 -7.74 3.17
CA PRO A 50 18.72 -8.34 2.02
C PRO A 50 18.01 -8.15 0.67
N ILE A 51 16.68 -8.09 0.65
CA ILE A 51 15.90 -7.89 -0.58
C ILE A 51 16.03 -6.43 -1.01
N THR A 52 15.85 -5.48 -0.09
CA THR A 52 16.04 -4.06 -0.36
C THR A 52 17.47 -3.77 -0.81
N ALA A 53 18.48 -4.28 -0.12
CA ALA A 53 19.89 -4.09 -0.47
C ALA A 53 20.23 -4.62 -1.87
N PHE A 54 19.57 -5.70 -2.32
CA PHE A 54 19.74 -6.24 -3.67
C PHE A 54 19.04 -5.41 -4.74
N LEU A 55 17.81 -4.93 -4.47
CA LEU A 55 16.95 -4.25 -5.44
C LEU A 55 17.23 -2.75 -5.57
N TYR A 56 17.59 -2.12 -4.46
CA TYR A 56 17.75 -0.66 -4.37
C TYR A 56 18.85 -0.12 -5.31
N PRO A 57 20.00 -0.80 -5.52
CA PRO A 57 20.98 -0.39 -6.53
C PRO A 57 20.43 -0.34 -7.97
N TYR A 58 19.39 -1.11 -8.27
CA TYR A 58 18.70 -1.09 -9.57
C TYR A 58 17.56 -0.05 -9.62
N GLY A 59 17.42 0.79 -8.60
CA GLY A 59 16.33 1.78 -8.50
C GLY A 59 14.98 1.17 -8.18
N ILE A 60 14.94 -0.04 -7.59
CA ILE A 60 13.70 -0.73 -7.23
C ILE A 60 13.53 -0.70 -5.71
N ASP A 61 12.53 0.04 -5.23
CA ASP A 61 12.12 0.01 -3.83
C ASP A 61 11.24 -1.23 -3.56
N THR A 62 11.57 -2.00 -2.52
CA THR A 62 10.85 -3.24 -2.15
C THR A 62 9.35 -3.01 -1.93
N THR A 63 8.95 -1.84 -1.45
CA THR A 63 7.53 -1.50 -1.26
C THR A 63 6.78 -1.29 -2.57
N VAL A 64 7.49 -0.99 -3.68
CA VAL A 64 6.90 -0.97 -5.03
C VAL A 64 6.53 -2.39 -5.45
N LEU A 65 7.39 -3.39 -5.20
CA LEU A 65 7.08 -4.79 -5.47
C LEU A 65 5.88 -5.28 -4.65
N LEU A 66 5.82 -4.91 -3.36
CA LEU A 66 4.66 -5.21 -2.52
C LEU A 66 3.38 -4.55 -3.04
N GLY A 67 3.48 -3.30 -3.52
CA GLY A 67 2.38 -2.60 -4.16
C GLY A 67 1.88 -3.31 -5.42
N LEU A 68 2.79 -3.81 -6.27
CA LEU A 68 2.45 -4.59 -7.46
C LEU A 68 1.77 -5.91 -7.08
N ILE A 69 2.28 -6.63 -6.09
CA ILE A 69 1.66 -7.86 -5.58
C ILE A 69 0.26 -7.57 -5.04
N ALA A 70 0.10 -6.48 -4.29
CA ALA A 70 -1.18 -6.02 -3.77
C ALA A 70 -2.17 -5.68 -4.90
N SER A 71 -1.71 -5.06 -5.99
CA SER A 71 -2.52 -4.80 -7.18
C SER A 71 -2.94 -6.09 -7.89
N VAL A 72 -2.02 -7.05 -8.05
CA VAL A 72 -2.32 -8.37 -8.65
C VAL A 72 -3.31 -9.15 -7.79
N LEU A 73 -3.15 -9.13 -6.47
CA LEU A 73 -4.09 -9.72 -5.52
C LEU A 73 -5.49 -9.13 -5.66
N ALA A 74 -5.60 -7.80 -5.79
CA ALA A 74 -6.86 -7.11 -6.01
C ALA A 74 -7.54 -7.54 -7.33
N ILE A 75 -6.75 -7.68 -8.41
CA ILE A 75 -7.22 -8.14 -9.72
C ILE A 75 -7.67 -9.61 -9.64
N ALA A 76 -6.94 -10.46 -8.91
CA ALA A 76 -7.28 -11.87 -8.71
C ALA A 76 -8.68 -12.03 -8.11
N LEU A 77 -9.06 -11.17 -7.16
CA LEU A 77 -10.38 -11.21 -6.53
C LEU A 77 -11.54 -10.92 -7.50
N VAL A 78 -11.30 -10.23 -8.61
CA VAL A 78 -12.35 -9.81 -9.56
C VAL A 78 -12.30 -10.52 -10.91
N ARG A 79 -11.15 -11.07 -11.31
CA ARG A 79 -11.00 -11.74 -12.61
C ARG A 79 -11.32 -13.24 -12.55
N PRO A 80 -11.77 -13.85 -13.67
CA PRO A 80 -12.11 -15.28 -13.71
C PRO A 80 -10.95 -16.20 -13.31
N TRP A 81 -9.71 -15.84 -13.66
CA TRP A 81 -8.53 -16.65 -13.37
C TRP A 81 -8.27 -16.79 -11.87
N GLY A 82 -8.63 -15.81 -11.04
CA GLY A 82 -8.46 -15.91 -9.60
C GLY A 82 -9.36 -16.95 -8.94
N ARG A 83 -10.43 -17.38 -9.63
CA ARG A 83 -11.28 -18.50 -9.17
C ARG A 83 -10.59 -19.86 -9.26
N ARG A 84 -9.48 -19.96 -10.00
CA ARG A 84 -8.65 -21.17 -10.07
C ARG A 84 -7.76 -21.32 -8.83
N ILE A 85 -7.56 -20.24 -8.07
CA ILE A 85 -6.73 -20.22 -6.86
C ILE A 85 -7.61 -20.58 -5.65
N PRO A 86 -7.12 -21.38 -4.69
CA PRO A 86 -7.81 -21.66 -3.45
C PRO A 86 -8.29 -20.36 -2.77
N PRO A 87 -9.59 -20.21 -2.43
CA PRO A 87 -10.14 -18.95 -1.94
C PRO A 87 -9.46 -18.38 -0.71
N TRP A 88 -8.97 -19.24 0.19
CA TRP A 88 -8.29 -18.82 1.42
C TRP A 88 -6.96 -18.13 1.14
N ILE A 89 -6.24 -18.52 0.06
CA ILE A 89 -4.98 -17.89 -0.36
C ILE A 89 -5.22 -16.44 -0.80
N LEU A 90 -6.40 -16.12 -1.34
CA LEU A 90 -6.71 -14.75 -1.76
C LEU A 90 -7.36 -13.94 -0.63
N ILE A 91 -8.28 -14.55 0.12
CA ILE A 91 -9.08 -13.83 1.12
C ILE A 91 -8.25 -13.47 2.36
N LEU A 92 -7.42 -14.40 2.86
CA LEU A 92 -6.64 -14.15 4.07
C LEU A 92 -5.68 -12.96 3.91
N PRO A 93 -4.76 -12.94 2.92
CA PRO A 93 -3.87 -11.79 2.76
C PRO A 93 -4.60 -10.50 2.39
N ALA A 94 -5.72 -10.58 1.67
CA ALA A 94 -6.52 -9.41 1.34
C ALA A 94 -7.14 -8.77 2.60
N LEU A 95 -7.68 -9.57 3.52
CA LEU A 95 -8.27 -9.06 4.77
C LEU A 95 -7.19 -8.64 5.78
N THR A 96 -6.14 -9.44 5.97
CA THR A 96 -5.08 -9.10 6.92
C THR A 96 -4.32 -7.86 6.45
N GLY A 97 -3.92 -7.81 5.17
CA GLY A 97 -3.30 -6.65 4.56
C GLY A 97 -4.23 -5.44 4.61
N GLY A 98 -5.50 -5.61 4.24
CA GLY A 98 -6.48 -4.52 4.25
C GLY A 98 -6.65 -3.90 5.64
N MET A 99 -6.82 -4.72 6.67
CA MET A 99 -6.93 -4.27 8.06
C MET A 99 -5.65 -3.61 8.57
N ALA A 100 -4.48 -4.16 8.22
CA ALA A 100 -3.19 -3.58 8.61
C ALA A 100 -3.02 -2.17 8.01
N PHE A 101 -3.33 -1.99 6.72
CA PHE A 101 -3.22 -0.70 6.05
C PHE A 101 -4.23 0.32 6.60
N ILE A 102 -5.45 -0.11 6.93
CA ILE A 102 -6.43 0.74 7.62
C ILE A 102 -5.88 1.19 8.99
N ALA A 103 -5.38 0.26 9.80
CA ALA A 103 -4.88 0.54 11.15
C ALA A 103 -3.68 1.49 11.13
N VAL A 104 -2.73 1.27 10.22
CA VAL A 104 -1.57 2.15 10.03
C VAL A 104 -2.02 3.54 9.60
N SER A 105 -2.96 3.64 8.66
CA SER A 105 -3.46 4.94 8.16
C SER A 105 -4.18 5.72 9.25
N LEU A 106 -5.00 5.05 10.07
CA LEU A 106 -5.67 5.67 11.22
C LEU A 106 -4.67 6.11 12.30
N SER A 107 -3.64 5.31 12.56
CA SER A 107 -2.59 5.64 13.54
C SER A 107 -1.83 6.90 13.12
N VAL A 108 -1.52 7.04 11.84
CA VAL A 108 -0.84 8.22 11.32
C VAL A 108 -1.76 9.43 11.29
N LEU A 109 -3.04 9.26 10.93
CA LEU A 109 -4.02 10.34 11.01
C LEU A 109 -4.15 10.87 12.45
N PHE A 110 -4.22 9.98 13.44
CA PHE A 110 -4.26 10.37 14.85
C PHE A 110 -3.01 11.14 15.27
N LYS A 111 -1.82 10.66 14.88
CA LYS A 111 -0.55 11.35 15.12
C LYS A 111 -0.51 12.74 14.46
N LEU A 112 -1.05 12.87 13.25
CA LEU A 112 -1.14 14.14 12.52
C LEU A 112 -2.05 15.14 13.25
N VAL A 113 -3.23 14.70 13.68
CA VAL A 113 -4.16 15.53 14.47
C VAL A 113 -3.50 16.00 15.77
N LYS A 114 -2.86 15.09 16.51
CA LYS A 114 -2.16 15.43 17.75
C LYS A 114 -1.04 16.45 17.51
N SER A 115 -0.23 16.22 16.48
CA SER A 115 0.87 17.13 16.14
C SER A 115 0.39 18.50 15.66
N SER A 116 -0.80 18.57 15.06
CA SER A 116 -1.45 19.84 14.73
C SER A 116 -1.86 20.65 15.94
N MET A 117 -2.22 19.99 17.04
CA MET A 117 -2.58 20.64 18.30
C MET A 117 -1.33 21.10 19.05
N ASP A 118 -0.27 20.30 19.01
CA ASP A 118 0.98 20.54 19.72
C ASP A 118 1.97 21.43 18.92
N GLY A 119 1.63 21.83 17.68
CA GLY A 119 2.51 22.61 16.78
C GLY A 119 3.76 21.87 16.31
N SER A 120 3.82 20.54 16.48
CA SER A 120 5.05 19.74 16.40
C SER A 120 5.26 19.03 15.05
N PHE A 121 4.66 19.53 13.96
CA PHE A 121 4.62 18.83 12.66
C PHE A 121 5.98 18.37 12.14
N HIS A 122 7.05 19.15 12.39
CA HIS A 122 8.41 18.82 11.99
C HIS A 122 8.93 17.51 12.60
N SER A 123 8.47 17.15 13.80
CA SER A 123 8.85 15.88 14.46
C SER A 123 8.21 14.66 13.81
N LEU A 124 7.12 14.83 13.06
CA LEU A 124 6.34 13.72 12.50
C LEU A 124 6.84 13.29 11.13
N THR A 125 7.29 14.25 10.31
CA THR A 125 7.75 13.99 8.94
C THR A 125 9.26 14.08 8.78
N GLY A 126 9.98 14.53 9.82
CA GLY A 126 11.44 14.69 9.76
C GLY A 126 11.85 15.57 8.58
N PRO A 127 12.78 15.11 7.72
CA PRO A 127 13.24 15.88 6.56
C PRO A 127 12.27 15.84 5.36
N PHE A 128 11.13 15.16 5.48
CA PHE A 128 10.11 15.07 4.44
C PHE A 128 9.01 16.12 4.60
N SER A 129 8.40 16.50 3.47
CA SER A 129 7.27 17.42 3.46
C SER A 129 6.02 16.78 4.10
N PRO A 130 5.24 17.45 4.95
CA PRO A 130 4.00 16.91 5.52
C PRO A 130 3.00 16.39 4.47
N TRP A 131 3.03 16.96 3.27
CA TRP A 131 2.19 16.57 2.15
C TRP A 131 2.45 15.13 1.65
N ILE A 132 3.61 14.54 1.96
CA ILE A 132 3.96 13.13 1.70
C ILE A 132 2.91 12.15 2.26
N MET A 133 2.23 12.55 3.35
CA MET A 133 1.30 11.69 4.05
C MET A 133 0.02 11.44 3.24
N LEU A 134 -0.35 12.37 2.36
CA LEU A 134 -1.53 12.22 1.52
C LEU A 134 -1.40 11.08 0.48
N PRO A 135 -0.40 11.07 -0.42
CA PRO A 135 -0.25 9.98 -1.39
C PRO A 135 0.08 8.64 -0.72
N ALA A 136 0.83 8.64 0.38
CA ALA A 136 1.16 7.43 1.11
C ALA A 136 -0.05 6.87 1.87
N TYR A 137 -0.50 7.56 2.92
CA TYR A 137 -1.52 7.04 3.82
C TYR A 137 -2.94 7.17 3.27
N GLY A 138 -3.21 8.16 2.42
CA GLY A 138 -4.47 8.23 1.68
C GLY A 138 -4.63 7.07 0.70
N GLY A 139 -3.56 6.73 -0.03
CA GLY A 139 -3.51 5.54 -0.88
C GLY A 139 -3.67 4.25 -0.08
N PHE A 140 -3.00 4.16 1.07
CA PHE A 140 -3.08 3.00 1.97
C PHE A 140 -4.47 2.78 2.56
N ALA A 141 -5.12 3.84 3.06
CA ALA A 141 -6.48 3.77 3.56
C ALA A 141 -7.46 3.36 2.45
N THR A 142 -7.33 3.98 1.27
CA THR A 142 -8.17 3.66 0.10
C THR A 142 -7.99 2.21 -0.33
N TRP A 143 -6.75 1.74 -0.43
CA TRP A 143 -6.43 0.36 -0.75
C TRP A 143 -7.00 -0.59 0.32
N GLY A 144 -6.77 -0.31 1.60
CA GLY A 144 -7.17 -1.19 2.70
C GLY A 144 -8.69 -1.38 2.80
N VAL A 145 -9.46 -0.32 2.61
CA VAL A 145 -10.93 -0.40 2.56
C VAL A 145 -11.39 -1.15 1.33
N SER A 146 -10.88 -0.78 0.15
CA SER A 146 -11.33 -1.37 -1.13
C SER A 146 -10.96 -2.85 -1.25
N ILE A 147 -9.77 -3.27 -0.83
CA ILE A 147 -9.36 -4.69 -0.85
C ILE A 147 -10.19 -5.54 0.12
N SER A 148 -10.51 -4.99 1.30
CA SER A 148 -11.37 -5.67 2.28
C SER A 148 -12.78 -5.89 1.74
N LEU A 149 -13.36 -4.85 1.13
CA LEU A 149 -14.67 -4.97 0.47
C LEU A 149 -14.64 -5.91 -0.74
N ALA A 150 -13.55 -5.92 -1.51
CA ALA A 150 -13.36 -6.84 -2.62
C ALA A 150 -13.29 -8.30 -2.14
N ALA A 151 -12.55 -8.56 -1.05
CA ALA A 151 -12.42 -9.88 -0.44
C ALA A 151 -13.76 -10.40 0.10
N LEU A 152 -14.51 -9.58 0.84
CA LEU A 152 -15.85 -9.93 1.32
C LEU A 152 -16.83 -10.23 0.18
N SER A 153 -16.74 -9.44 -0.90
CA SER A 153 -17.55 -9.66 -2.10
C SER A 153 -17.17 -10.94 -2.83
N TYR A 154 -15.88 -11.28 -2.89
CA TYR A 154 -15.37 -12.53 -3.47
C TYR A 154 -15.81 -13.74 -2.66
N TYR A 155 -15.71 -13.67 -1.32
CA TYR A 155 -16.16 -14.73 -0.43
C TYR A 155 -17.64 -15.07 -0.65
N LYS A 156 -18.51 -14.06 -0.74
CA LYS A 156 -19.93 -14.26 -1.06
C LYS A 156 -20.13 -14.96 -2.41
N ARG A 157 -19.39 -14.59 -3.45
CA ARG A 157 -19.46 -15.23 -4.78
C ARG A 157 -19.07 -16.71 -4.74
N VAL A 158 -17.98 -17.03 -4.04
CA VAL A 158 -17.49 -18.41 -3.94
C VAL A 158 -18.45 -19.28 -3.12
N ARG A 159 -18.97 -18.76 -2.00
CA ARG A 159 -19.91 -19.49 -1.15
C ARG A 159 -21.23 -19.79 -1.85
N LEU A 160 -21.78 -18.84 -2.61
CA LEU A 160 -23.01 -19.03 -3.38
C LEU A 160 -22.90 -20.15 -4.42
N VAL A 161 -21.73 -20.30 -5.04
CA VAL A 161 -21.52 -21.38 -6.02
C VAL A 161 -21.44 -22.74 -5.34
N ARG A 162 -20.86 -22.82 -4.13
CA ARG A 162 -20.84 -24.06 -3.35
C ARG A 162 -22.19 -24.47 -2.76
N SER A 163 -23.17 -23.56 -2.65
CA SER A 163 -24.51 -23.90 -2.14
C SER A 163 -25.50 -24.31 -3.23
N LEU A 164 -25.14 -24.16 -4.51
CA LEU A 164 -25.99 -24.46 -5.66
C LEU A 164 -25.57 -25.74 -6.42
N GLY A 165 -24.47 -26.38 -6.01
CA GLY A 165 -24.00 -27.66 -6.54
C GLY A 165 -23.84 -28.66 -5.41
#